data_AF-A0A0F9FZW0-F1
#
_entry.id   AF-A0A0F9FZW0-F1
#
_cell.length_a   1.000
_cell.length_b   1.000
_cell.length_c   1.000
_cell.angle_alpha   90.00
_cell.angle_beta   90.00
_cell.angle_gamma   90.00
#
_symmetry.space_group_name_H-M   'P 1'
#
loop_
_entity.id
_entity.type
_entity.pdbx_description
1 polymer ?
#
loop_
_entity_poly.entity_id
_entity_poly.type
_entity_poly.pdbx_seq_one_letter_code
_entity_poly.pdbx_strand_id
1 'polypeptide(L)'
;VGSHFITDVRQPYGYGMNNSAHRWANLRIQKTLWQKFTRRYPSTPFHFYIQHEGVLDYWDISSIRASYEAYLIQSVRDAEKVRPGRAVLWSPAAWEGVPFSWFERRQIKKTFLRIRSASNGRGITWLHLQDMMGRGRADVTKEDVRSWYRALKRMRLFASLAVNMEHFTRRPGYYGPEEAKVIQEREDWYQRNGVLLGASWEARQWMPTHAEL
;
A
#
# COMPACT_ATOMS: atom_id res chain seq x y z
N VAL A 1 -10.31 1.03 -3.30
CA VAL A 1 -8.98 0.64 -3.80
C VAL A 1 -8.78 1.14 -5.24
N GLY A 2 -7.57 1.60 -5.60
CA GLY A 2 -7.23 2.47 -6.74
C GLY A 2 -7.53 2.04 -8.19
N SER A 3 -8.60 1.29 -8.46
CA SER A 3 -9.08 0.95 -9.81
C SER A 3 -10.53 1.36 -10.10
N HIS A 4 -11.21 2.05 -9.18
CA HIS A 4 -12.65 2.41 -9.30
C HIS A 4 -13.03 3.31 -10.49
N PHE A 5 -12.08 3.71 -11.35
CA PHE A 5 -12.34 4.56 -12.51
C PHE A 5 -12.16 3.84 -13.86
N ILE A 6 -11.99 2.52 -13.88
CA ILE A 6 -11.94 1.75 -15.14
C ILE A 6 -12.94 0.61 -15.05
N THR A 7 -14.15 0.86 -15.55
CA THR A 7 -15.30 -0.07 -15.52
C THR A 7 -15.29 -1.10 -16.63
N ASP A 8 -14.33 -1.05 -17.57
CA ASP A 8 -14.39 -1.85 -18.79
C ASP A 8 -13.02 -2.41 -19.25
N VAL A 9 -12.33 -3.16 -18.38
CA VAL A 9 -11.20 -3.99 -18.85
C VAL A 9 -11.06 -5.24 -18.01
N ARG A 10 -10.82 -6.39 -18.66
CA ARG A 10 -10.59 -7.72 -18.06
C ARG A 10 -9.37 -7.80 -17.11
N GLN A 11 -8.54 -6.75 -16.99
CA GLN A 11 -7.42 -6.64 -16.04
C GLN A 11 -7.21 -5.19 -15.56
N PRO A 12 -8.11 -4.64 -14.71
CA PRO A 12 -8.13 -3.20 -14.39
C PRO A 12 -6.83 -2.68 -13.74
N TYR A 13 -6.07 -3.54 -13.07
CA TYR A 13 -4.81 -3.17 -12.42
C TYR A 13 -3.64 -2.99 -13.40
N GLY A 14 -3.40 -3.96 -14.29
CA GLY A 14 -2.35 -3.87 -15.30
C GLY A 14 -2.60 -2.74 -16.29
N TYR A 15 -3.85 -2.58 -16.75
CA TYR A 15 -4.23 -1.52 -17.67
C TYR A 15 -4.29 -0.15 -17.01
N GLY A 16 -4.80 -0.05 -15.78
CA GLY A 16 -4.86 1.21 -15.04
C GLY A 16 -3.47 1.79 -14.78
N MET A 17 -2.52 0.96 -14.33
CA MET A 17 -1.17 1.42 -14.08
C MET A 17 -0.40 1.70 -15.37
N ASN A 18 -0.63 0.99 -16.47
CA ASN A 18 0.03 1.31 -17.74
C ASN A 18 -0.57 2.55 -18.44
N ASN A 19 -1.80 2.95 -18.09
CA ASN A 19 -2.43 4.17 -18.61
C ASN A 19 -1.83 5.44 -17.98
N SER A 20 -1.01 6.16 -18.75
CA SER A 20 -0.35 7.39 -18.31
C SER A 20 -1.33 8.50 -17.90
N ALA A 21 -2.41 8.70 -18.68
CA ALA A 21 -3.41 9.73 -18.38
C ALA A 21 -4.10 9.44 -17.03
N HIS A 22 -4.44 8.17 -16.78
CA HIS A 22 -4.99 7.72 -15.50
C HIS A 22 -4.02 7.96 -14.34
N ARG A 23 -2.73 7.60 -14.50
CA ARG A 23 -1.70 7.85 -13.48
C ARG A 23 -1.60 9.34 -13.13
N TRP A 24 -1.52 10.22 -14.14
CA TRP A 24 -1.44 11.66 -13.93
C TRP A 24 -2.71 12.26 -13.32
N ALA A 25 -3.89 11.75 -13.66
CA ALA A 25 -5.14 12.15 -13.01
C ALA A 25 -5.11 11.82 -11.51
N ASN A 26 -4.73 10.60 -11.14
CA ASN A 26 -4.61 10.19 -9.73
C ASN A 26 -3.58 11.03 -8.97
N LEU A 27 -2.40 11.27 -9.55
CA LEU A 27 -1.35 12.11 -8.93
C LEU A 27 -1.85 13.54 -8.65
N ARG A 28 -2.58 14.13 -9.60
CA ARG A 28 -3.16 15.48 -9.43
C ARG A 28 -4.20 15.51 -8.31
N ILE A 29 -5.10 14.53 -8.25
CA ILE A 29 -6.10 14.42 -7.17
C ILE A 29 -5.41 14.26 -5.81
N GLN A 30 -4.49 13.31 -5.70
CA GLN A 30 -3.73 13.04 -4.48
C GLN A 30 -3.01 14.29 -3.97
N LYS A 31 -2.25 14.96 -4.84
CA LYS A 31 -1.54 16.21 -4.50
C LYS A 31 -2.49 17.31 -4.06
N THR A 32 -3.62 17.48 -4.76
CA THR A 32 -4.62 18.49 -4.42
C THR A 32 -5.21 18.26 -3.04
N LEU A 33 -5.54 16.99 -2.71
CA LEU A 33 -6.04 16.62 -1.38
C LEU A 33 -5.01 16.89 -0.29
N TRP A 34 -3.76 16.50 -0.51
CA TRP A 34 -2.66 16.78 0.41
C TRP A 34 -2.47 18.28 0.65
N GLN A 35 -2.50 19.10 -0.40
CA GLN A 35 -2.41 20.56 -0.30
C GLN A 35 -3.59 21.17 0.47
N LYS A 36 -4.82 20.75 0.15
CA LYS A 36 -6.02 21.20 0.85
C LYS A 36 -5.97 20.85 2.34
N PHE A 37 -5.63 19.61 2.66
CA PHE A 37 -5.50 19.15 4.05
C PHE A 37 -4.43 19.95 4.81
N THR A 38 -3.25 20.13 4.21
CA THR A 38 -2.14 20.89 4.83
C THR A 38 -2.53 22.34 5.10
N ARG A 39 -3.26 22.99 4.18
CA ARG A 39 -3.75 24.36 4.39
C ARG A 39 -4.84 24.44 5.46
N ARG A 40 -5.76 23.46 5.50
CA ARG A 40 -6.86 23.44 6.47
C ARG A 40 -6.40 23.13 7.90
N TYR A 41 -5.36 22.32 8.03
CA TYR A 41 -4.85 21.80 9.30
C TYR A 41 -3.32 21.98 9.42
N PRO A 42 -2.82 23.23 9.46
CA PRO A 42 -1.38 23.52 9.37
C PRO A 42 -0.57 23.03 10.57
N SER A 43 -1.15 23.01 11.77
CA SER A 43 -0.51 22.56 13.01
C SER A 43 -0.61 21.06 13.24
N THR A 44 -1.50 20.35 12.55
CA THR A 44 -1.70 18.92 12.76
C THR A 44 -0.47 18.13 12.32
N PRO A 45 0.09 17.24 13.17
CA PRO A 45 1.12 16.31 12.73
C PRO A 45 0.48 15.23 11.86
N PHE A 46 1.00 15.06 10.64
CA PHE A 46 0.54 14.01 9.73
C PHE A 46 1.65 13.51 8.81
N HIS A 47 1.38 12.40 8.14
CA HIS A 47 2.21 11.78 7.12
C HIS A 47 1.38 11.57 5.84
N PHE A 48 2.06 11.33 4.72
CA PHE A 48 1.38 11.14 3.44
C PHE A 48 1.10 9.66 3.18
N TYR A 49 -0.12 9.33 2.80
CA TYR A 49 -0.52 8.00 2.31
C TYR A 49 -0.69 8.05 0.79
N ILE A 50 0.06 7.21 0.07
CA ILE A 50 -0.11 7.04 -1.38
C ILE A 50 -1.32 6.15 -1.62
N GLN A 51 -2.36 6.71 -2.24
CA GLN A 51 -3.66 6.05 -2.35
C GLN A 51 -3.69 4.91 -3.39
N HIS A 52 -2.86 5.01 -4.42
CA HIS A 52 -2.79 3.95 -5.42
C HIS A 52 -1.93 2.79 -4.89
N GLU A 53 -2.61 1.77 -4.40
CA GLU A 53 -2.00 0.55 -3.88
C GLU A 53 -1.46 -0.30 -5.03
N GLY A 54 -0.24 -0.81 -4.86
CA GLY A 54 0.37 -1.70 -5.85
C GLY A 54 0.03 -3.15 -5.61
N VAL A 55 0.00 -3.91 -6.69
CA VAL A 55 0.03 -5.38 -6.64
C VAL A 55 1.44 -5.80 -7.00
N LEU A 56 2.15 -6.30 -6.00
CA LEU A 56 3.54 -6.63 -6.13
C LEU A 56 3.74 -7.76 -7.14
N ASP A 57 2.87 -8.76 -7.23
CA ASP A 57 3.01 -9.90 -8.16
C ASP A 57 3.35 -9.50 -9.61
N TYR A 58 2.83 -8.35 -10.07
CA TYR A 58 3.11 -7.83 -11.41
C TYR A 58 4.48 -7.15 -11.57
N TRP A 59 5.35 -7.17 -10.56
CA TRP A 59 6.67 -6.55 -10.65
C TRP A 59 7.61 -7.23 -11.63
N ASP A 60 7.33 -8.48 -12.01
CA ASP A 60 8.09 -9.16 -13.06
C ASP A 60 7.76 -8.59 -14.44
N ILE A 61 6.58 -7.99 -14.61
CA ILE A 61 6.18 -7.31 -15.84
C ILE A 61 6.85 -5.94 -15.87
N SER A 62 7.90 -5.82 -16.68
CA SER A 62 8.79 -4.65 -16.71
C SER A 62 8.06 -3.33 -16.95
N SER A 63 7.05 -3.30 -17.82
CA SER A 63 6.24 -2.12 -18.12
C SER A 63 5.39 -1.66 -16.93
N ILE A 64 4.76 -2.61 -16.22
CA ILE A 64 3.97 -2.32 -15.03
C ILE A 64 4.87 -1.81 -13.91
N ARG A 65 5.99 -2.49 -13.65
CA ARG A 65 7.00 -2.05 -12.67
C ARG A 65 7.51 -0.64 -12.96
N ALA A 66 7.88 -0.34 -14.21
CA ALA A 66 8.36 0.98 -14.60
C ALA A 66 7.29 2.07 -14.40
N SER A 67 6.03 1.75 -14.69
CA SER A 67 4.90 2.67 -14.49
C SER A 67 4.65 2.95 -13.01
N TYR A 68 4.72 1.93 -12.13
CA TYR A 68 4.65 2.13 -10.69
C TYR A 68 5.86 2.91 -10.16
N GLU A 69 7.07 2.62 -10.61
CA GLU A 69 8.27 3.38 -10.24
C GLU A 69 8.08 4.87 -10.52
N ALA A 70 7.61 5.22 -11.73
CA ALA A 70 7.33 6.60 -12.10
C ALA A 70 6.25 7.23 -11.20
N TYR A 71 5.15 6.51 -10.93
CA TYR A 71 4.08 6.98 -10.06
C TYR A 71 4.54 7.24 -8.62
N LEU A 72 5.31 6.31 -8.05
CA LEU A 72 5.81 6.41 -6.68
C LEU A 72 6.88 7.50 -6.54
N ILE A 73 7.79 7.63 -7.52
CA ILE A 73 8.76 8.74 -7.57
C ILE A 73 8.02 10.09 -7.57
N GLN A 74 7.01 10.24 -8.43
CA GLN A 74 6.27 11.50 -8.51
C GLN A 74 5.48 11.76 -7.22
N SER A 75 4.87 10.73 -6.63
CA SER A 75 4.16 10.84 -5.34
C SER A 75 5.09 11.30 -4.20
N VAL A 76 6.29 10.73 -4.10
CA VAL A 76 7.29 11.13 -3.09
C VAL A 76 7.74 12.58 -3.32
N ARG A 77 8.01 12.96 -4.57
CA ARG A 77 8.38 14.35 -4.92
C ARG A 77 7.27 15.35 -4.61
N ASP A 78 6.02 14.99 -4.84
CA ASP A 78 4.89 15.87 -4.51
C ASP A 78 4.67 15.97 -3.00
N ALA A 79 4.80 14.87 -2.26
CA ALA A 79 4.78 14.89 -0.79
C ALA A 79 5.86 15.85 -0.23
N GLU A 80 7.09 15.77 -0.77
CA GLU A 80 8.18 16.68 -0.41
C GLU A 80 7.81 18.15 -0.63
N LYS A 81 7.24 18.46 -1.79
CA LYS A 81 6.86 19.83 -2.14
C LYS A 81 5.70 20.36 -1.29
N VAL A 82 4.77 19.49 -0.88
CA VAL A 82 3.63 19.90 -0.06
C VAL A 82 4.03 20.16 1.38
N ARG A 83 4.77 19.22 2.01
CA ARG A 83 5.27 19.39 3.37
C ARG A 83 6.55 18.58 3.57
N PRO A 84 7.73 19.22 3.51
CA PRO A 84 9.00 18.58 3.85
C PRO A 84 9.00 17.98 5.26
N GLY A 85 9.88 17.01 5.46
CA GLY A 85 10.14 16.30 6.71
C GLY A 85 9.13 15.19 7.04
N ARG A 86 8.08 14.99 6.23
CA ARG A 86 7.03 14.01 6.54
C ARG A 86 7.33 12.64 5.92
N ALA A 87 6.95 11.59 6.65
CA ALA A 87 6.96 10.23 6.14
C ALA A 87 5.99 10.06 4.97
N VAL A 88 6.37 9.18 4.03
CA VAL A 88 5.54 8.76 2.90
C VAL A 88 5.28 7.27 3.06
N LEU A 89 4.01 6.93 3.30
CA LEU A 89 3.49 5.59 3.47
C LEU A 89 2.95 5.06 2.15
N TRP A 90 3.29 3.82 1.83
CA TRP A 90 2.65 3.04 0.78
C TRP A 90 2.26 1.65 1.30
N SER A 91 1.05 1.20 0.95
CA SER A 91 0.51 -0.08 1.41
C SER A 91 0.18 -0.99 0.22
N PRO A 92 1.21 -1.59 -0.42
CA PRO A 92 0.97 -2.54 -1.50
C PRO A 92 0.52 -3.90 -0.96
N ALA A 93 0.09 -4.76 -1.87
CA ALA A 93 -0.32 -6.14 -1.61
C ALA A 93 0.46 -7.13 -2.49
N ALA A 94 0.58 -8.39 -2.07
CA ALA A 94 0.80 -9.51 -2.99
C ALA A 94 -0.54 -10.23 -3.14
N TRP A 95 -1.10 -10.22 -4.34
CA TRP A 95 -2.42 -10.79 -4.58
C TRP A 95 -2.38 -12.28 -4.63
N GLU A 96 -1.55 -12.86 -5.47
CA GLU A 96 -1.45 -14.32 -5.56
C GLU A 96 -0.70 -14.89 -4.35
N GLY A 97 -0.87 -16.19 -4.04
CA GLY A 97 -0.07 -16.94 -3.07
C GLY A 97 1.39 -17.01 -3.51
N VAL A 98 2.05 -15.87 -3.51
CA VAL A 98 3.36 -15.69 -4.11
C VAL A 98 4.39 -16.26 -3.15
N PRO A 99 5.21 -17.23 -3.62
CA PRO A 99 6.18 -17.88 -2.76
C PRO A 99 7.18 -16.86 -2.21
N PHE A 100 7.62 -17.10 -0.97
CA PHE A 100 8.57 -16.26 -0.22
C PHE A 100 9.78 -15.76 -1.05
N SER A 101 10.34 -16.61 -1.92
CA SER A 101 11.49 -16.30 -2.77
C SER A 101 11.26 -15.12 -3.71
N TRP A 102 10.00 -14.78 -3.97
CA TRP A 102 9.63 -13.66 -4.83
C TRP A 102 9.95 -12.30 -4.19
N PHE A 103 9.74 -12.14 -2.88
CA PHE A 103 10.09 -10.90 -2.17
C PHE A 103 11.60 -10.77 -1.92
N GLU A 104 12.35 -11.88 -1.98
CA GLU A 104 13.81 -11.86 -1.95
C GLU A 104 14.43 -11.44 -3.29
N ARG A 105 13.62 -11.30 -4.35
CA ARG A 105 14.12 -10.87 -5.65
C ARG A 105 14.78 -9.51 -5.52
N ARG A 106 16.03 -9.45 -6.03
CA ARG A 106 16.84 -8.22 -6.11
C ARG A 106 16.07 -7.04 -6.72
N GLN A 107 15.09 -7.33 -7.57
CA GLN A 107 14.31 -6.31 -8.26
C GLN A 107 13.44 -5.45 -7.33
N ILE A 108 12.81 -6.02 -6.30
CA ILE A 108 12.00 -5.25 -5.34
C ILE A 108 12.89 -4.24 -4.61
N LYS A 109 14.03 -4.72 -4.09
CA LYS A 109 15.04 -3.85 -3.45
C LYS A 109 15.54 -2.76 -4.40
N LYS A 110 15.85 -3.11 -5.66
CA LYS A 110 16.29 -2.16 -6.70
C LYS A 110 15.23 -1.09 -6.97
N THR A 111 13.96 -1.46 -7.06
CA THR A 111 12.86 -0.51 -7.25
C THR A 111 12.81 0.51 -6.11
N PHE A 112 12.83 0.09 -4.85
CA PHE A 112 12.79 1.03 -3.72
C PHE A 112 14.04 1.92 -3.64
N LEU A 113 15.22 1.38 -3.95
CA LEU A 113 16.45 2.18 -4.05
C LEU A 113 16.38 3.21 -5.18
N ARG A 114 15.80 2.85 -6.34
CA ARG A 114 15.58 3.77 -7.45
C ARG A 114 14.61 4.88 -7.07
N ILE A 115 13.49 4.54 -6.42
CA ILE A 115 12.51 5.53 -5.95
C ILE A 115 13.19 6.54 -5.00
N ARG A 116 14.03 6.05 -4.08
CA ARG A 116 14.82 6.90 -3.18
C ARG A 116 15.77 7.82 -3.94
N SER A 117 16.60 7.25 -4.82
CA SER A 117 17.60 8.01 -5.60
C SER A 117 16.94 9.08 -6.49
N ALA A 118 15.88 8.72 -7.22
CA ALA A 118 15.17 9.64 -8.10
C ALA A 118 14.34 10.69 -7.35
N SER A 119 14.15 10.55 -6.03
CA SER A 119 13.38 11.48 -5.19
C SER A 119 14.27 12.19 -4.17
N ASN A 120 15.49 12.59 -4.57
CA ASN A 120 16.45 13.34 -3.75
C ASN A 120 16.72 12.69 -2.38
N GLY A 121 16.73 11.36 -2.31
CA GLY A 121 17.07 10.61 -1.10
C GLY A 121 15.91 10.30 -0.14
N ARG A 122 14.70 10.84 -0.32
CA ARG A 122 13.54 10.58 0.57
C ARG A 122 12.94 9.18 0.41
N GLY A 123 12.54 8.83 -0.82
CA GLY A 123 11.87 7.57 -1.15
C GLY A 123 10.58 7.30 -0.34
N ILE A 124 10.11 6.04 -0.38
CA ILE A 124 9.08 5.53 0.52
C ILE A 124 9.74 5.25 1.88
N THR A 125 9.28 5.92 2.93
CA THR A 125 9.87 5.77 4.27
C THR A 125 9.10 4.77 5.10
N TRP A 126 7.78 4.66 4.91
CA TRP A 126 6.90 3.73 5.60
C TRP A 126 6.29 2.75 4.59
N LEU A 127 6.46 1.44 4.81
CA LEU A 127 5.86 0.40 3.96
C LEU A 127 5.00 -0.51 4.83
N HIS A 128 3.69 -0.50 4.62
CA HIS A 128 2.74 -1.28 5.42
C HIS A 128 2.03 -2.30 4.50
N LEU A 129 2.56 -3.52 4.38
CA LEU A 129 2.09 -4.52 3.41
C LEU A 129 0.69 -5.02 3.78
N GLN A 130 -0.25 -5.09 2.83
CA GLN A 130 -1.56 -5.72 3.06
C GLN A 130 -1.40 -7.23 3.31
N ASP A 131 -2.14 -7.77 4.27
CA ASP A 131 -2.08 -9.20 4.59
C ASP A 131 -3.03 -10.08 3.78
N MET A 132 -3.96 -9.46 3.03
CA MET A 132 -4.84 -10.11 2.04
C MET A 132 -5.83 -11.14 2.59
N MET A 133 -5.88 -11.31 3.92
CA MET A 133 -6.71 -12.31 4.57
C MET A 133 -8.18 -11.93 4.57
N GLY A 134 -8.50 -10.63 4.56
CA GLY A 134 -9.85 -10.12 4.52
C GLY A 134 -10.55 -10.28 3.18
N ARG A 135 -9.82 -10.66 2.13
CA ARG A 135 -10.40 -10.83 0.78
C ARG A 135 -10.98 -12.21 0.51
N GLY A 136 -11.06 -13.07 1.52
CA GLY A 136 -11.58 -14.44 1.38
C GLY A 136 -10.63 -15.35 0.60
N ARG A 137 -9.33 -15.05 0.64
CA ARG A 137 -8.29 -15.80 -0.08
C ARG A 137 -7.78 -16.93 0.80
N ALA A 138 -8.13 -18.16 0.45
CA ALA A 138 -7.65 -19.36 1.14
C ALA A 138 -6.16 -19.67 0.86
N ASP A 139 -5.55 -19.03 -0.14
CA ASP A 139 -4.19 -19.30 -0.58
C ASP A 139 -3.13 -18.39 0.06
N VAL A 140 -3.52 -17.47 0.94
CA VAL A 140 -2.59 -16.62 1.71
C VAL A 140 -2.73 -16.94 3.20
N THR A 141 -1.63 -17.38 3.83
CA THR A 141 -1.58 -17.73 5.25
C THR A 141 -0.81 -16.72 6.08
N LYS A 142 -0.91 -16.81 7.42
CA LYS A 142 -0.19 -15.89 8.34
C LYS A 142 1.32 -16.09 8.20
N GLU A 143 1.72 -17.33 7.92
CA GLU A 143 3.08 -17.76 7.64
C GLU A 143 3.63 -17.11 6.35
N ASP A 144 2.82 -16.98 5.30
CA ASP A 144 3.20 -16.28 4.06
C ASP A 144 3.45 -14.80 4.34
N VAL A 145 2.52 -14.13 5.02
CA VAL A 145 2.63 -12.71 5.39
C VAL A 145 3.87 -12.46 6.25
N ARG A 146 4.14 -13.32 7.24
CA ARG A 146 5.38 -13.27 8.05
C ARG A 146 6.63 -13.41 7.19
N SER A 147 6.59 -14.29 6.22
CA SER A 147 7.69 -14.55 5.30
C SER A 147 7.94 -13.31 4.43
N TRP A 148 6.92 -12.74 3.81
CA TRP A 148 7.02 -11.48 3.05
C TRP A 148 7.56 -10.32 3.92
N TYR A 149 7.04 -10.17 5.13
CA TYR A 149 7.50 -9.17 6.09
C TYR A 149 9.00 -9.33 6.40
N ARG A 150 9.47 -10.55 6.65
CA ARG A 150 10.90 -10.84 6.91
C ARG A 150 11.79 -10.49 5.72
N ALA A 151 11.36 -10.83 4.50
CA ALA A 151 12.11 -10.49 3.30
C ALA A 151 12.26 -8.96 3.14
N LEU A 152 11.17 -8.21 3.32
CA LEU A 152 11.18 -6.75 3.28
C LEU A 152 12.04 -6.14 4.42
N LYS A 153 11.98 -6.72 5.62
CA LYS A 153 12.74 -6.26 6.80
C LYS A 153 14.24 -6.38 6.57
N ARG A 154 14.70 -7.47 5.95
CA ARG A 154 16.12 -7.69 5.58
C ARG A 154 16.66 -6.63 4.63
N MET A 155 15.81 -5.97 3.85
CA MET A 155 16.25 -4.91 2.94
C MET A 155 16.75 -3.66 3.67
N ARG A 156 16.30 -3.44 4.92
CA ARG A 156 16.65 -2.28 5.77
C ARG A 156 16.44 -0.93 5.07
N LEU A 157 15.38 -0.85 4.26
CA LEU A 157 15.05 0.36 3.50
C LEU A 157 14.04 1.25 4.21
N PHE A 158 13.17 0.71 5.06
CA PHE A 158 12.05 1.48 5.60
C PHE A 158 12.30 1.88 7.04
N ALA A 159 11.98 3.13 7.38
CA ALA A 159 11.99 3.61 8.77
C ALA A 159 10.84 2.98 9.57
N SER A 160 9.72 2.69 8.90
CA SER A 160 8.63 1.88 9.45
C SER A 160 8.29 0.79 8.44
N LEU A 161 8.40 -0.47 8.86
CA LEU A 161 7.90 -1.61 8.13
C LEU A 161 6.89 -2.33 9.00
N ALA A 162 5.68 -2.51 8.48
CA ALA A 162 4.60 -3.15 9.20
C ALA A 162 3.67 -3.90 8.23
N VAL A 163 2.65 -4.56 8.78
CA VAL A 163 1.54 -5.14 8.04
C VAL A 163 0.31 -4.26 8.24
N ASN A 164 -0.34 -3.88 7.14
CA ASN A 164 -1.68 -3.32 7.12
C ASN A 164 -2.64 -4.50 7.18
N MET A 165 -3.14 -4.78 8.37
CA MET A 165 -4.01 -5.92 8.63
C MET A 165 -5.42 -5.58 8.16
N GLU A 166 -6.00 -6.36 7.23
CA GLU A 166 -7.32 -6.06 6.68
C GLU A 166 -8.41 -6.35 7.71
N HIS A 167 -9.16 -5.36 8.22
CA HIS A 167 -10.20 -5.56 9.26
C HIS A 167 -11.57 -5.97 8.70
N PHE A 168 -11.60 -6.44 7.46
CA PHE A 168 -12.81 -6.82 6.75
C PHE A 168 -12.77 -8.26 6.30
N THR A 169 -13.92 -8.78 5.86
CA THR A 169 -14.03 -10.09 5.23
C THR A 169 -14.88 -9.99 3.97
N ARG A 170 -14.46 -10.69 2.92
CA ARG A 170 -15.18 -10.85 1.67
C ARG A 170 -15.54 -12.31 1.50
N ARG A 171 -16.84 -12.58 1.46
CA ARG A 171 -17.40 -13.93 1.24
C ARG A 171 -18.40 -13.83 0.06
N PRO A 172 -18.80 -14.94 -0.60
CA PRO A 172 -19.83 -14.88 -1.62
C PRO A 172 -21.09 -14.19 -1.08
N GLY A 173 -21.49 -13.08 -1.70
CA GLY A 173 -22.64 -12.28 -1.26
C GLY A 173 -22.41 -11.37 -0.04
N TYR A 174 -21.19 -11.29 0.50
CA TYR A 174 -20.90 -10.48 1.68
C TYR A 174 -19.58 -9.71 1.56
N TYR A 175 -19.64 -8.43 1.88
CA TYR A 175 -18.48 -7.58 2.07
C TYR A 175 -18.72 -6.75 3.33
N GLY A 176 -18.04 -7.11 4.42
CA GLY A 176 -18.38 -6.61 5.75
C GLY A 176 -17.18 -6.60 6.71
N PRO A 177 -17.35 -6.06 7.93
CA PRO A 177 -16.32 -6.14 8.94
C PRO A 177 -16.04 -7.61 9.26
N GLU A 178 -14.79 -7.95 9.57
CA GLU A 178 -14.46 -9.29 10.04
C GLU A 178 -14.83 -9.45 11.52
N GLU A 179 -15.06 -10.69 11.94
CA GLU A 179 -15.34 -11.02 13.33
C GLU A 179 -14.20 -10.58 14.26
N ALA A 180 -14.53 -9.88 15.35
CA ALA A 180 -13.54 -9.36 16.30
C ALA A 180 -12.59 -10.45 16.85
N LYS A 181 -13.11 -11.67 17.04
CA LYS A 181 -12.30 -12.82 17.47
C LYS A 181 -11.23 -13.19 16.43
N VAL A 182 -11.59 -13.20 15.14
CA VAL A 182 -10.64 -13.49 14.05
C VAL A 182 -9.59 -12.40 13.95
N ILE A 183 -9.98 -11.13 14.13
CA ILE A 183 -9.05 -10.00 14.24
C ILE A 183 -8.05 -10.24 15.38
N GLN A 184 -8.54 -10.48 16.61
CA GLN A 184 -7.70 -10.69 17.78
C GLN A 184 -6.74 -11.89 17.60
N GLU A 185 -7.24 -13.02 17.10
CA GLU A 185 -6.42 -14.21 16.87
C GLU A 185 -5.29 -13.98 15.86
N ARG A 186 -5.52 -13.10 14.87
CA ARG A 186 -4.52 -12.70 13.89
C ARG A 186 -3.52 -11.70 14.47
N GLU A 187 -3.97 -10.71 15.24
CA GLU A 187 -3.10 -9.77 15.97
C GLU A 187 -2.15 -10.52 16.91
N ASP A 188 -2.70 -11.39 17.75
CA ASP A 188 -1.95 -12.21 18.71
C ASP A 188 -0.92 -13.09 18.01
N TRP A 189 -1.27 -13.64 16.85
CA TRP A 189 -0.35 -14.44 16.06
C TRP A 189 0.78 -13.57 15.50
N TYR A 190 0.48 -12.41 14.90
CA TYR A 190 1.50 -11.50 14.36
C TYR A 190 2.45 -11.00 15.43
N GLN A 191 1.92 -10.58 16.58
CA GLN A 191 2.70 -10.14 17.73
C GLN A 191 3.65 -11.23 18.21
N ARG A 192 3.15 -12.46 18.45
CA ARG A 192 3.99 -13.61 18.87
C ARG A 192 5.04 -13.99 17.84
N ASN A 193 4.82 -13.68 16.56
CA ASN A 193 5.72 -14.03 15.47
C ASN A 193 6.64 -12.89 15.02
N GLY A 194 6.64 -11.75 15.74
CA GLY A 194 7.51 -10.60 15.48
C GLY A 194 7.17 -9.82 14.21
N VAL A 195 5.90 -9.87 13.79
CA VAL A 195 5.35 -9.08 12.69
C VAL A 195 4.70 -7.84 13.27
N LEU A 196 5.21 -6.66 12.90
CA LEU A 196 4.66 -5.39 13.38
C LEU A 196 3.38 -5.05 12.62
N LEU A 197 2.36 -4.61 13.34
CA LEU A 197 1.13 -4.07 12.77
C LEU A 197 1.26 -2.56 12.55
N GLY A 198 0.85 -2.12 11.36
CA GLY A 198 0.84 -0.72 10.96
C GLY A 198 -0.53 -0.11 11.20
N ALA A 199 -0.69 1.16 10.82
CA ALA A 199 -2.01 1.77 10.83
C ALA A 199 -2.89 1.10 9.76
N SER A 200 -3.98 0.45 10.18
CA SER A 200 -4.95 -0.18 9.28
C SER A 200 -5.80 0.89 8.59
N TRP A 201 -5.35 1.38 7.42
CA TRP A 201 -6.02 2.47 6.68
C TRP A 201 -7.39 2.06 6.09
N GLU A 202 -7.71 0.78 6.09
CA GLU A 202 -8.93 0.23 5.50
C GLU A 202 -10.17 0.40 6.38
N ALA A 203 -10.02 0.95 7.60
CA ALA A 203 -11.14 1.50 8.37
C ALA A 203 -11.99 2.52 7.58
N ARG A 204 -11.44 3.11 6.49
CA ARG A 204 -12.16 4.03 5.59
C ARG A 204 -13.35 3.41 4.87
N GLN A 205 -13.42 2.09 4.72
CA GLN A 205 -14.61 1.45 4.12
C GLN A 205 -15.72 1.16 5.15
N TRP A 206 -15.44 1.36 6.44
CA TRP A 206 -16.36 1.05 7.53
C TRP A 206 -16.97 2.29 8.19
N MET A 207 -16.63 3.50 7.70
CA MET A 207 -17.25 4.74 8.18
C MET A 207 -18.23 5.33 7.16
N PRO A 208 -19.52 4.96 7.20
CA PRO A 208 -20.60 5.85 6.80
C PRO A 208 -20.63 7.16 7.62
N THR A 209 -19.91 7.21 8.75
CA THR A 209 -20.00 8.25 9.79
C THR A 209 -19.15 9.51 9.58
N HIS A 210 -18.48 9.68 8.44
CA HIS A 210 -17.76 10.93 8.12
C HIS A 210 -18.25 11.60 6.82
N ALA A 211 -19.52 11.40 6.46
CA ALA A 211 -20.20 12.18 5.43
C ALA A 211 -20.44 13.66 5.83
N GLU A 212 -20.00 14.08 7.02
CA GLU A 212 -20.09 15.46 7.51
C GLU A 212 -18.71 16.07 7.83
N LEU A 213 -17.83 16.16 6.82
CA LEU A 213 -16.67 17.06 6.83
C LEU A 213 -16.61 17.92 5.57
#